data_AF-A0A4R8ZUS4-F1
#
_entry.id   AF-A0A4R8ZUS4-F1
#
_cell.length_a   1.000
_cell.length_b   1.000
_cell.length_c   1.000
_cell.angle_alpha   90.00
_cell.angle_beta   90.00
_cell.angle_gamma   90.00
#
_symmetry.space_group_name_H-M   'P 1'
#
loop_
_entity.id
_entity.type
_entity.pdbx_description
1 polymer ?
#
loop_
_entity_poly.entity_id
_entity_poly.type
_entity_poly.pdbx_seq_one_letter_code
_entity_poly.pdbx_strand_id
1 'polypeptide(L)'
;MERITGLFGGPSRLLGGHRGEDFVVRSQRRVEPYEIEAQFHKSQMVVPITTPIYEGDIVERGDPRGGVIEYTVANVELSRDPFGHGNDHAIASLKENGHAERKYGSVYNIHVAGGNNQIAAGANATLNQTVNAVNDELAAVLRAILADVPRDALSSSELEELEEAIGEAIEVSESGSAKPTAVKRALYSAKGVVEDLGSAIKSGTGDAVRSWATTAVTVLLTKLSGM
;
A
#
# COMPACT_ATOMS: atom_id res chain seq x y z
N MET A 1 -22.02 23.42 54.36
CA MET A 1 -20.63 23.31 54.86
C MET A 1 -19.97 22.24 54.01
N GLU A 2 -18.88 22.41 53.27
CA GLU A 2 -17.88 23.47 53.09
C GLU A 2 -17.28 23.31 51.68
N ARG A 3 -16.74 24.40 51.14
CA ARG A 3 -16.10 24.52 49.81
C ARG A 3 -14.66 24.04 49.82
N ILE A 4 -14.17 23.54 48.66
CA ILE A 4 -12.90 23.92 48.02
C ILE A 4 -13.15 23.85 46.48
N THR A 5 -13.35 24.91 45.68
CA THR A 5 -12.48 25.97 45.08
C THR A 5 -11.18 25.56 44.38
N GLY A 6 -11.19 25.73 43.04
CA GLY A 6 -10.06 26.19 42.21
C GLY A 6 -9.73 25.28 41.02
N LEU A 7 -9.29 25.73 39.84
CA LEU A 7 -9.25 27.03 39.16
C LEU A 7 -8.62 26.78 37.74
N PHE A 8 -8.91 27.67 36.77
CA PHE A 8 -8.35 27.77 35.39
C PHE A 8 -8.84 26.71 34.39
N GLY A 9 -9.17 26.94 33.10
CA GLY A 9 -9.12 28.11 32.22
C GLY A 9 -9.19 27.65 30.74
N GLY A 10 -9.91 28.38 29.87
CA GLY A 10 -9.82 28.31 28.40
C GLY A 10 -10.67 27.24 27.67
N PRO A 11 -11.23 27.54 26.47
CA PRO A 11 -12.18 26.68 25.76
C PRO A 11 -11.46 25.55 24.99
N SER A 12 -10.99 24.53 25.70
CA SER A 12 -10.52 23.25 25.10
C SER A 12 -10.59 22.06 26.07
N ARG A 13 -11.47 22.09 27.10
CA ARG A 13 -11.40 21.19 28.27
C ARG A 13 -12.69 20.42 28.58
N LEU A 14 -13.35 19.81 27.59
CA LEU A 14 -14.50 18.92 27.88
C LEU A 14 -14.09 17.47 28.19
N LEU A 15 -12.82 17.09 28.02
CA LEU A 15 -12.24 15.82 28.48
C LEU A 15 -11.04 16.11 29.39
N GLY A 16 -11.31 16.39 30.66
CA GLY A 16 -10.27 16.64 31.65
C GLY A 16 -9.49 15.36 31.99
N GLY A 17 -8.21 15.31 31.60
CA GLY A 17 -7.14 14.53 32.23
C GLY A 17 -7.18 12.99 32.12
N HIS A 18 -8.31 12.40 31.74
CA HIS A 18 -8.42 10.98 31.44
C HIS A 18 -8.46 10.82 29.92
N ARG A 19 -7.34 10.34 29.36
CA ARG A 19 -7.26 9.90 27.97
C ARG A 19 -8.37 8.87 27.76
N GLY A 20 -9.25 9.11 26.80
CA GLY A 20 -10.28 8.13 26.44
C GLY A 20 -9.63 6.85 25.96
N GLU A 21 -10.40 5.77 26.00
CA GLU A 21 -10.03 4.54 25.33
C GLU A 21 -10.43 4.67 23.86
N ASP A 22 -9.56 4.23 22.95
CA ASP A 22 -9.90 4.13 21.54
C ASP A 22 -10.89 2.97 21.36
N PHE A 23 -11.82 3.15 20.43
CA PHE A 23 -12.72 2.10 19.94
C PHE A 23 -12.82 2.14 18.43
N VAL A 24 -13.07 0.99 17.81
CA VAL A 24 -13.48 0.90 16.41
C VAL A 24 -14.97 0.59 16.35
N VAL A 25 -15.75 1.43 15.68
CA VAL A 25 -17.18 1.21 15.46
C VAL A 25 -17.40 0.61 14.07
N ARG A 26 -18.09 -0.53 14.04
CA ARG A 26 -18.64 -1.15 12.83
C ARG A 26 -20.15 -0.93 12.84
N SER A 27 -20.57 0.14 12.17
CA SER A 27 -21.97 0.47 12.06
C SER A 27 -22.62 -0.26 10.88
N GLN A 28 -23.85 -0.72 11.04
CA GLN A 28 -24.64 -1.22 9.90
C GLN A 28 -25.03 -0.10 8.93
N ARG A 29 -24.92 1.16 9.35
CA ARG A 29 -25.28 2.36 8.58
C ARG A 29 -24.12 2.95 7.80
N ARG A 30 -22.89 2.48 8.03
CA ARG A 30 -21.68 2.93 7.33
C ARG A 30 -20.97 1.73 6.73
N VAL A 31 -20.47 1.90 5.51
CA VAL A 31 -19.74 0.83 4.82
C VAL A 31 -18.39 0.58 5.48
N GLU A 32 -17.74 1.64 5.98
CA GLU A 32 -16.40 1.57 6.55
C GLU A 32 -16.43 1.68 8.08
N PRO A 33 -15.69 0.83 8.80
CA PRO A 33 -15.44 1.00 10.22
C PRO A 33 -14.71 2.32 10.48
N TYR A 34 -14.97 2.95 11.62
CA TYR A 34 -14.32 4.20 11.99
C TYR A 34 -13.91 4.20 13.45
N GLU A 35 -12.84 4.93 13.75
CA GLU A 35 -12.30 5.04 15.11
C GLU A 35 -12.98 6.18 15.87
N ILE A 36 -13.20 5.96 17.16
CA ILE A 36 -13.70 6.95 18.11
C ILE A 36 -12.89 6.88 19.40
N GLU A 37 -12.75 8.01 20.07
CA GLU A 37 -12.27 8.06 21.45
C GLU A 37 -13.47 8.16 22.39
N ALA A 38 -13.50 7.33 23.42
CA ALA A 38 -14.60 7.30 24.37
C ALA A 38 -14.13 7.00 25.80
N GLN A 39 -14.85 7.52 26.79
CA GLN A 39 -14.66 7.05 28.16
C GLN A 39 -15.43 5.76 28.36
N PHE A 40 -14.76 4.73 28.86
CA PHE A 40 -15.37 3.43 29.08
C PHE A 40 -15.36 3.06 30.56
N HIS A 41 -16.53 2.74 31.09
CA HIS A 41 -16.67 2.28 32.46
C HIS A 41 -17.62 1.08 32.51
N LYS A 42 -17.08 -0.08 32.85
CA LYS A 42 -17.78 -1.38 32.93
C LYS A 42 -18.40 -1.81 31.61
N SER A 43 -19.57 -1.28 31.29
CA SER A 43 -20.38 -1.62 30.11
C SER A 43 -21.06 -0.37 29.56
N GLN A 44 -20.54 0.81 29.90
CA GLN A 44 -21.03 2.09 29.40
C GLN A 44 -19.90 2.83 28.72
N MET A 45 -20.19 3.33 27.53
CA MET A 45 -19.29 4.12 26.73
C MET A 45 -19.87 5.53 26.60
N VAL A 46 -19.12 6.53 27.05
CA VAL A 46 -19.51 7.93 26.99
C VAL A 46 -18.76 8.60 25.84
N VAL A 47 -19.52 9.17 24.91
CA VAL A 47 -19.01 9.82 23.70
C VAL A 47 -19.60 11.22 23.53
N PRO A 48 -18.93 12.10 22.76
CA PRO A 48 -19.55 13.35 22.32
C PRO A 48 -20.91 13.10 21.65
N ILE A 49 -21.87 14.00 21.86
CA ILE A 49 -23.21 13.89 21.24
C ILE A 49 -23.19 13.88 19.71
N THR A 50 -22.10 14.36 19.10
CA THR A 50 -21.87 14.38 17.65
C THR A 50 -21.32 13.06 17.12
N THR A 51 -20.90 12.13 17.99
CA THR A 51 -20.36 10.84 17.59
C THR A 51 -21.48 9.96 17.02
N PRO A 52 -21.36 9.47 15.77
CA PRO A 52 -22.44 8.81 15.05
C PRO A 52 -22.62 7.33 15.46
N ILE A 53 -22.91 7.08 16.74
CA ILE A 53 -23.13 5.73 17.28
C ILE A 53 -24.62 5.41 17.42
N TYR A 54 -25.01 4.19 17.06
CA TYR A 54 -26.41 3.75 17.07
C TYR A 54 -26.57 2.38 17.74
N GLU A 55 -27.78 2.11 18.21
CA GLU A 55 -28.17 0.78 18.69
C GLU A 55 -27.97 -0.28 17.59
N GLY A 56 -27.43 -1.43 17.98
CA GLY A 56 -27.08 -2.54 17.08
C GLY A 56 -25.71 -2.41 16.42
N ASP A 57 -25.01 -1.28 16.55
CA ASP A 57 -23.63 -1.16 16.09
C ASP A 57 -22.71 -2.10 16.89
N ILE A 58 -21.64 -2.59 16.23
CA ILE A 58 -20.58 -3.37 16.89
C ILE A 58 -19.45 -2.41 17.23
N VAL A 59 -18.98 -2.47 18.48
CA VAL A 59 -17.86 -1.67 18.98
C VAL A 59 -16.74 -2.60 19.40
N GLU A 60 -15.53 -2.25 19.05
CA GLU A 60 -14.35 -3.07 19.30
C GLU A 60 -13.36 -2.29 20.13
N ARG A 61 -12.80 -2.96 21.13
CA ARG A 61 -11.79 -2.42 22.03
C ARG A 61 -10.56 -3.30 22.02
N GLY A 62 -9.37 -2.73 22.18
CA GLY A 62 -8.15 -3.51 22.31
C GLY A 62 -8.17 -4.38 23.55
N ASP A 63 -7.85 -5.67 23.42
CA ASP A 63 -7.66 -6.55 24.56
C ASP A 63 -6.19 -6.45 25.05
N PRO A 64 -5.92 -6.12 26.33
CA PRO A 64 -4.57 -6.14 26.91
C PRO A 64 -3.84 -7.49 26.76
N ARG A 65 -4.57 -8.59 26.58
CA ARG A 65 -4.02 -9.94 26.38
C ARG A 65 -3.69 -10.24 24.90
N GLY A 66 -3.97 -9.30 24.00
CA GLY A 66 -3.90 -9.47 22.56
C GLY A 66 -5.27 -9.82 21.97
N GLY A 67 -5.59 -9.23 20.81
CA GLY A 67 -6.90 -9.38 20.16
C GLY A 67 -7.79 -8.15 20.33
N VAL A 68 -9.10 -8.36 20.19
CA VAL A 68 -10.14 -7.36 20.48
C VAL A 68 -11.24 -7.93 21.36
N ILE A 69 -11.86 -7.06 22.14
CA ILE A 69 -13.12 -7.34 22.83
C ILE A 69 -14.24 -6.71 22.00
N GLU A 70 -15.21 -7.52 21.61
CA GLU A 70 -16.36 -7.08 20.81
C GLU A 70 -17.56 -6.80 21.71
N TYR A 71 -18.22 -5.68 21.45
CA TYR A 71 -19.43 -5.25 22.12
C TYR A 71 -20.53 -4.96 21.10
N THR A 72 -21.77 -5.24 21.46
CA THR A 72 -22.95 -4.73 20.74
C THR A 72 -23.52 -3.53 21.49
N VAL A 73 -23.80 -2.43 20.81
CA VAL A 73 -24.53 -1.29 21.40
C VAL A 73 -25.98 -1.70 21.64
N ALA A 74 -26.37 -1.81 22.90
CA ALA A 74 -27.71 -2.23 23.30
C ALA A 74 -28.71 -1.06 23.38
N ASN A 75 -28.25 0.11 23.80
CA ASN A 75 -29.06 1.33 23.98
C ASN A 75 -28.15 2.56 23.86
N VAL A 76 -28.66 3.67 23.32
CA VAL A 76 -27.96 4.96 23.29
C VAL A 76 -28.83 6.04 23.93
N GLU A 77 -28.41 6.55 25.08
CA GLU A 77 -29.11 7.61 25.81
C GLU A 77 -28.41 8.96 25.60
N LEU A 78 -29.19 9.99 25.27
CA LEU A 78 -28.67 11.35 25.13
C LEU A 78 -28.79 12.07 26.48
N SER A 79 -27.64 12.44 27.05
CA SER A 79 -27.56 13.26 28.24
C SER A 79 -27.31 14.70 27.81
N ARG A 80 -28.34 15.54 27.95
CA ARG A 80 -28.22 16.99 27.72
C ARG A 80 -27.96 17.69 29.04
N ASP A 81 -26.97 18.56 29.05
CA ASP A 81 -26.69 19.43 30.17
C ASP A 81 -27.85 20.43 30.33
N PRO A 82 -28.64 20.36 31.42
CA PRO A 82 -29.80 21.23 31.61
C PRO A 82 -29.40 22.71 31.76
N PHE A 83 -28.12 23.00 32.02
CA PHE A 83 -27.60 24.35 32.20
C PHE A 83 -26.86 24.89 30.96
N GLY A 84 -26.74 24.09 29.89
CA GLY A 84 -26.18 24.53 28.62
C GLY A 84 -24.68 24.82 28.66
N HIS A 85 -23.92 24.20 29.56
CA HIS A 85 -22.47 24.41 29.65
C HIS A 85 -21.66 23.57 28.65
N GLY A 86 -22.33 22.95 27.68
CA GLY A 86 -21.68 22.18 26.62
C GLY A 86 -21.22 20.79 27.05
N ASN A 87 -21.74 20.25 28.16
CA ASN A 87 -21.46 18.88 28.60
C ASN A 87 -22.42 17.85 27.99
N ASP A 88 -22.98 18.13 26.82
CA ASP A 88 -23.87 17.21 26.12
C ASP A 88 -23.08 15.99 25.64
N HIS A 89 -23.52 14.80 26.04
CA HIS A 89 -22.87 13.54 25.68
C HIS A 89 -23.91 12.46 25.41
N ALA A 90 -23.49 11.44 24.66
CA ALA A 90 -24.26 10.22 24.51
C ALA A 90 -23.64 9.12 25.38
N ILE A 91 -24.50 8.36 26.05
CA ILE A 91 -24.14 7.19 26.85
C ILE A 91 -24.63 5.95 26.10
N ALA A 92 -23.71 5.19 25.55
CA ALA A 92 -23.99 3.92 24.91
C ALA A 92 -23.83 2.78 25.92
N SER A 93 -24.90 2.00 26.13
CA SER A 93 -24.83 0.75 26.91
C SER A 93 -24.34 -0.38 26.02
N LEU A 94 -23.27 -1.04 26.44
CA LEU A 94 -22.56 -2.05 25.67
C LEU A 94 -22.82 -3.45 26.25
N LYS A 95 -23.16 -4.40 25.38
CA LYS A 95 -23.23 -5.83 25.73
C LYS A 95 -22.02 -6.53 25.15
N GLU A 96 -21.17 -7.10 26.01
CA GLU A 96 -19.99 -7.85 25.58
C GLU A 96 -20.42 -9.12 24.82
N ASN A 97 -19.86 -9.31 23.62
CA ASN A 97 -20.05 -10.49 22.78
C ASN A 97 -18.95 -11.53 23.01
N GLY A 98 -17.74 -11.08 23.38
CA GLY A 98 -16.61 -11.94 23.70
C GLY A 98 -15.28 -11.38 23.20
N HIS A 99 -14.25 -12.23 23.29
CA HIS A 99 -12.89 -11.95 22.85
C HIS A 99 -12.62 -12.59 21.49
N ALA A 100 -11.98 -11.87 20.58
CA ALA A 100 -11.62 -12.37 19.26
C ALA A 100 -10.12 -12.16 18.97
N GLU A 101 -9.46 -13.19 18.45
CA GLU A 101 -8.05 -13.14 18.02
C GLU A 101 -7.92 -12.42 16.66
N ARG A 102 -7.98 -11.09 16.70
CA ARG A 102 -7.87 -10.22 15.53
C ARG A 102 -7.15 -8.93 15.93
N LYS A 103 -6.37 -8.34 15.02
CA LYS A 103 -5.60 -7.13 15.35
C LYS A 103 -6.56 -5.95 15.60
N TYR A 104 -6.42 -5.34 16.77
CA TYR A 104 -7.08 -4.08 17.10
C TYR A 104 -6.68 -2.98 16.12
N GLY A 105 -7.62 -2.14 15.67
CA GLY A 105 -7.33 -1.02 14.78
C GLY A 105 -6.98 -1.39 13.33
N SER A 106 -7.19 -2.64 12.89
CA SER A 106 -7.14 -2.97 11.46
C SER A 106 -8.40 -2.47 10.74
N VAL A 107 -8.66 -1.17 10.81
CA VAL A 107 -9.33 -0.46 9.73
C VAL A 107 -8.28 -0.41 8.63
N TYR A 108 -8.54 -1.03 7.48
CA TYR A 108 -7.56 -1.16 6.40
C TYR A 108 -7.24 0.22 5.81
N ASN A 109 -6.42 1.02 6.48
CA ASN A 109 -5.83 2.24 5.95
C ASN A 109 -4.68 1.83 5.01
N ILE A 110 -5.01 1.29 3.83
CA ILE A 110 -4.01 1.31 2.77
C ILE A 110 -3.97 2.73 2.21
N HIS A 111 -3.02 3.51 2.71
CA HIS A 111 -2.55 4.69 2.00
C HIS A 111 -1.66 4.27 0.83
N VAL A 112 -2.23 4.22 -0.38
CA VAL A 112 -1.45 4.08 -1.61
C VAL A 112 -1.03 5.47 -2.06
N ALA A 113 0.16 5.91 -1.64
CA ALA A 113 0.84 7.01 -2.29
C ALA A 113 1.56 6.48 -3.55
N GLY A 114 1.44 7.22 -4.66
CA GLY A 114 1.93 6.93 -6.02
C GLY A 114 2.99 5.83 -6.23
N GLY A 115 2.72 4.98 -7.21
CA GLY A 115 3.54 3.84 -7.65
C GLY A 115 2.68 2.59 -7.87
N ASN A 116 3.16 1.62 -8.66
CA ASN A 116 2.52 0.31 -8.87
C ASN A 116 2.50 -0.50 -7.55
N ASN A 117 1.58 -0.15 -6.65
CA ASN A 117 1.44 -0.79 -5.35
C ASN A 117 0.25 -1.76 -5.39
N GLN A 118 0.51 -3.02 -5.03
CA GLN A 118 -0.49 -4.06 -4.91
C GLN A 118 -0.71 -4.40 -3.44
N ILE A 119 -1.98 -4.52 -3.05
CA ILE A 119 -2.41 -4.81 -1.68
C ILE A 119 -2.88 -6.26 -1.64
N ALA A 120 -2.28 -7.07 -0.78
CA ALA A 120 -2.76 -8.41 -0.47
C ALA A 120 -3.47 -8.42 0.89
N ALA A 121 -4.73 -8.84 0.92
CA ALA A 121 -5.50 -9.05 2.14
C ALA A 121 -5.89 -10.53 2.25
N GLY A 122 -5.46 -11.21 3.32
CA GLY A 122 -5.76 -12.61 3.61
C GLY A 122 -4.52 -13.51 3.72
N ALA A 123 -4.61 -14.57 4.53
CA ALA A 123 -3.48 -15.44 4.89
C ALA A 123 -2.88 -16.26 3.73
N ASN A 124 -3.55 -16.30 2.57
CA ASN A 124 -3.16 -17.12 1.41
C ASN A 124 -3.17 -16.34 0.07
N ALA A 125 -2.98 -15.03 0.10
CA ALA A 125 -2.90 -14.23 -1.13
C ALA A 125 -1.47 -14.31 -1.71
N THR A 126 -1.22 -15.32 -2.57
CA THR A 126 0.06 -15.48 -3.27
C THR A 126 0.20 -14.45 -4.39
N LEU A 127 1.06 -13.46 -4.14
CA LEU A 127 1.37 -12.28 -4.95
C LEU A 127 2.29 -12.61 -6.17
N ASN A 128 1.95 -13.64 -6.95
CA ASN A 128 2.84 -14.16 -8.01
C ASN A 128 2.33 -13.97 -9.46
N GLN A 129 1.14 -13.40 -9.68
CA GLN A 129 0.56 -13.38 -11.04
C GLN A 129 0.94 -12.17 -11.89
N THR A 130 1.22 -10.99 -11.33
CA THR A 130 1.46 -9.79 -12.15
C THR A 130 2.93 -9.59 -12.53
N VAL A 131 3.88 -9.97 -11.68
CA VAL A 131 5.33 -9.83 -11.97
C VAL A 131 5.76 -10.76 -13.11
N ASN A 132 5.23 -11.99 -13.14
CA ASN A 132 5.57 -12.96 -14.19
C ASN A 132 5.07 -12.50 -15.57
N ALA A 133 3.85 -11.98 -15.68
CA ALA A 133 3.30 -11.53 -16.96
C ALA A 133 4.07 -10.34 -17.57
N VAL A 134 4.53 -9.39 -16.74
CA VAL A 134 5.35 -8.24 -17.20
C VAL A 134 6.74 -8.69 -17.64
N ASN A 135 7.31 -9.66 -16.94
CA ASN A 135 8.62 -10.22 -17.25
C ASN A 135 8.61 -11.09 -18.53
N ASP A 136 7.53 -11.84 -18.76
CA ASP A 136 7.35 -12.63 -19.99
C ASP A 136 7.28 -11.72 -21.24
N GLU A 137 6.56 -10.59 -21.12
CA GLU A 137 6.50 -9.60 -22.19
C GLU A 137 7.88 -8.96 -22.46
N LEU A 138 8.65 -8.67 -21.40
CA LEU A 138 10.00 -8.14 -21.53
C LEU A 138 10.93 -9.13 -22.24
N ALA A 139 10.91 -10.41 -21.84
CA ALA A 139 11.71 -11.45 -22.47
C ALA A 139 11.36 -11.61 -23.96
N ALA A 140 10.07 -11.53 -24.33
CA ALA A 140 9.63 -11.57 -25.72
C ALA A 140 10.17 -10.38 -26.53
N VAL A 141 10.16 -9.17 -25.96
CA VAL A 141 10.71 -7.97 -26.61
C VAL A 141 12.22 -8.07 -26.82
N LEU A 142 12.97 -8.54 -25.81
CA LEU A 142 14.42 -8.73 -25.92
C LEU A 142 14.78 -9.76 -27.01
N ARG A 143 14.00 -10.84 -27.15
CA ARG A 143 14.15 -11.80 -28.26
C ARG A 143 13.88 -11.18 -29.63
N ALA A 144 12.89 -10.29 -29.73
CA ALA A 144 12.62 -9.58 -30.98
C ALA A 144 13.80 -8.67 -31.36
N ILE A 145 14.41 -7.97 -30.39
CA ILE A 145 15.62 -7.17 -30.63
C ILE A 145 16.75 -8.03 -31.20
N LEU A 146 17.00 -9.22 -30.63
CA LEU A 146 18.01 -10.16 -31.14
C LEU A 146 17.71 -10.72 -32.52
N ALA A 147 16.43 -10.96 -32.84
CA ALA A 147 16.01 -11.47 -34.14
C ALA A 147 16.24 -10.44 -35.27
N ASP A 148 16.08 -9.15 -34.96
CA ASP A 148 16.22 -8.04 -35.91
C ASP A 148 17.67 -7.55 -36.08
N VAL A 149 18.65 -8.17 -35.42
CA VAL A 149 20.07 -7.78 -35.50
C VAL A 149 20.57 -7.93 -36.94
N PRO A 150 21.21 -6.90 -37.53
CA PRO A 150 21.87 -7.00 -38.83
C PRO A 150 23.19 -7.80 -38.71
N ARG A 151 23.09 -9.11 -38.54
CA ARG A 151 24.22 -10.02 -38.25
C ARG A 151 25.35 -9.92 -39.26
N ASP A 152 25.02 -9.75 -40.55
CA ASP A 152 26.00 -9.62 -41.63
C ASP A 152 26.85 -8.33 -41.54
N ALA A 153 26.43 -7.37 -40.72
CA ALA A 153 27.10 -6.09 -40.54
C ALA A 153 27.96 -6.01 -39.26
N LEU A 154 27.96 -7.06 -38.43
CA LEU A 154 28.71 -7.12 -37.17
C LEU A 154 29.84 -8.14 -37.29
N SER A 155 30.95 -7.88 -36.61
CA SER A 155 31.99 -8.89 -36.40
C SER A 155 31.49 -9.98 -35.45
N SER A 156 32.10 -11.16 -35.48
CA SER A 156 31.73 -12.26 -34.58
C SER A 156 31.87 -11.88 -33.10
N SER A 157 32.86 -11.07 -32.74
CA SER A 157 33.06 -10.60 -31.37
C SER A 157 31.96 -9.64 -30.92
N GLU A 158 31.54 -8.72 -31.79
CA GLU A 158 30.45 -7.77 -31.50
C GLU A 158 29.10 -8.48 -31.37
N LEU A 159 28.88 -9.50 -32.21
CA LEU A 159 27.67 -10.32 -32.13
C LEU A 159 27.63 -11.15 -30.85
N GLU A 160 28.75 -11.75 -30.45
CA GLU A 160 28.87 -12.52 -29.21
C GLU A 160 28.60 -11.64 -27.97
N GLU A 161 29.21 -10.45 -27.90
CA GLU A 161 29.01 -9.50 -26.80
C GLU A 161 27.54 -9.04 -26.71
N LEU A 162 26.89 -8.80 -27.86
CA LEU A 162 25.47 -8.45 -27.92
C LEU A 162 24.57 -9.60 -27.46
N GLU A 163 24.81 -10.81 -27.97
CA GLU A 163 24.04 -12.01 -27.63
C GLU A 163 24.19 -12.37 -26.15
N GLU A 164 25.39 -12.20 -25.57
CA GLU A 164 25.63 -12.37 -24.13
C GLU A 164 24.85 -11.35 -23.31
N ALA A 165 24.96 -10.05 -23.64
CA ALA A 165 24.34 -8.99 -22.86
C ALA A 165 22.80 -9.04 -22.91
N ILE A 166 22.20 -9.29 -24.08
CA ILE A 166 20.74 -9.43 -24.19
C ILE A 166 20.29 -10.80 -23.64
N GLY A 167 21.10 -11.85 -23.82
CA GLY A 167 20.83 -13.18 -23.27
C GLY A 167 20.73 -13.16 -21.73
N GLU A 168 21.64 -12.49 -21.05
CA GLU A 168 21.59 -12.28 -19.60
C GLU A 168 20.31 -11.54 -19.20
N ALA A 169 19.92 -10.50 -19.95
CA ALA A 169 18.69 -9.77 -19.67
C ALA A 169 17.42 -10.63 -19.86
N ILE A 170 17.41 -11.54 -20.84
CA ILE A 170 16.32 -12.51 -21.02
C ILE A 170 16.28 -13.49 -19.85
N GLU A 171 17.41 -14.09 -19.49
CA GLU A 171 17.49 -15.07 -18.39
C GLU A 171 17.05 -14.45 -17.05
N VAL A 172 17.52 -13.23 -16.76
CA VAL A 172 17.12 -12.50 -15.56
C VAL A 172 15.63 -12.16 -15.60
N SER A 173 15.06 -11.84 -16.77
CA SER A 173 13.62 -11.55 -16.87
C SER A 173 12.78 -12.81 -16.63
N GLU A 174 13.16 -13.96 -17.20
CA GLU A 174 12.40 -15.21 -17.09
C GLU A 174 12.56 -15.92 -15.74
N SER A 175 13.53 -15.50 -14.93
CA SER A 175 13.61 -15.97 -13.55
C SER A 175 12.36 -15.56 -12.79
N GLY A 176 11.52 -16.54 -12.43
CA GLY A 176 10.27 -16.33 -11.66
C GLY A 176 10.47 -15.75 -10.25
N SER A 177 11.69 -15.37 -9.88
CA SER A 177 12.05 -14.68 -8.64
C SER A 177 12.86 -13.39 -8.86
N ALA A 178 12.91 -12.91 -10.12
CA ALA A 178 13.73 -11.78 -10.51
C ALA A 178 13.34 -10.51 -9.73
N LYS A 179 14.31 -9.95 -9.01
CA LYS A 179 14.14 -8.65 -8.36
C LYS A 179 14.13 -7.55 -9.42
N PRO A 180 13.26 -6.53 -9.31
CA PRO A 180 13.21 -5.42 -10.28
C PRO A 180 14.57 -4.74 -10.50
N THR A 181 15.41 -4.66 -9.45
CA THR A 181 16.76 -4.10 -9.55
C THR A 181 17.72 -4.94 -10.37
N ALA A 182 17.59 -6.27 -10.35
CA ALA A 182 18.39 -7.18 -11.17
C ALA A 182 18.04 -7.02 -12.65
N VAL A 183 16.73 -6.99 -12.97
CA VAL A 183 16.24 -6.78 -14.33
C VAL A 183 16.68 -5.41 -14.87
N LYS A 184 16.53 -4.33 -14.08
CA LYS A 184 17.00 -2.98 -14.47
C LYS A 184 18.49 -2.96 -14.79
N ARG A 185 19.32 -3.60 -13.95
CA ARG A 185 20.78 -3.67 -14.18
C ARG A 185 21.11 -4.40 -15.48
N ALA A 186 20.47 -5.54 -15.73
CA ALA A 186 20.67 -6.30 -16.96
C ALA A 186 20.24 -5.49 -18.21
N LEU A 187 19.12 -4.78 -18.14
CA LEU A 187 18.67 -3.89 -19.22
C LEU A 187 19.62 -2.71 -19.47
N TYR A 188 20.21 -2.12 -18.42
CA TYR A 188 21.22 -1.08 -18.60
C TYR A 188 22.52 -1.62 -19.24
N SER A 189 22.91 -2.85 -18.89
CA SER A 189 24.04 -3.53 -19.52
C SER A 189 23.79 -3.73 -21.02
N ALA A 190 22.65 -4.36 -21.36
CA ALA A 190 22.24 -4.56 -22.75
C ALA A 190 22.14 -3.24 -23.54
N LYS A 191 21.59 -2.19 -22.93
CA LYS A 191 21.53 -0.85 -23.54
C LYS A 191 22.92 -0.31 -23.87
N GLY A 192 23.88 -0.43 -22.94
CA GLY A 192 25.25 0.07 -23.14
C GLY A 192 25.91 -0.59 -24.35
N VAL A 193 25.82 -1.92 -24.44
CA VAL A 193 26.37 -2.67 -25.59
C VAL A 193 25.72 -2.24 -26.91
N VAL A 194 24.39 -2.08 -26.94
CA VAL A 194 23.69 -1.64 -28.16
C VAL A 194 24.09 -0.21 -28.56
N GLU A 195 24.29 0.71 -27.60
CA GLU A 195 24.75 2.08 -27.87
C GLU A 195 26.19 2.12 -28.40
N ASP A 196 27.07 1.31 -27.83
CA ASP A 196 28.46 1.20 -28.27
C ASP A 196 28.54 0.67 -29.70
N LEU A 197 27.76 -0.36 -30.03
CA LEU A 197 27.65 -0.89 -31.39
C LEU A 197 27.10 0.14 -32.38
N GLY A 198 26.07 0.90 -31.98
CA GLY A 198 25.55 2.01 -32.80
C GLY A 198 26.58 3.11 -33.04
N SER A 199 27.50 3.33 -32.10
CA SER A 199 28.51 4.40 -32.16
C SER A 199 29.80 3.99 -32.88
N ALA A 200 30.13 2.69 -32.91
CA ALA A 200 31.41 2.18 -33.38
C ALA A 200 31.61 2.22 -34.91
N ILE A 201 30.54 2.37 -35.72
CA ILE A 201 30.62 2.08 -37.16
C ILE A 201 30.85 3.32 -38.03
N LYS A 202 31.94 3.29 -38.81
CA LYS A 202 32.47 4.42 -39.61
C LYS A 202 32.19 4.38 -41.12
N SER A 203 31.49 3.37 -41.67
CA SER A 203 31.24 3.28 -43.13
C SER A 203 29.84 2.72 -43.47
N GLY A 204 29.41 2.78 -44.74
CA GLY A 204 28.00 2.66 -45.20
C GLY A 204 27.17 1.45 -44.74
N THR A 205 27.78 0.37 -44.23
CA THR A 205 27.06 -0.72 -43.54
C THR A 205 26.55 -0.31 -42.15
N GLY A 206 27.13 0.75 -41.58
CA GLY A 206 26.81 1.32 -40.28
C GLY A 206 25.49 2.07 -40.21
N ASP A 207 24.87 2.41 -41.33
CA ASP A 207 23.57 3.10 -41.30
C ASP A 207 22.45 2.12 -40.90
N ALA A 208 22.52 0.86 -41.36
CA ALA A 208 21.61 -0.20 -40.95
C ALA A 208 21.77 -0.52 -39.45
N VAL A 209 23.01 -0.68 -38.98
CA VAL A 209 23.30 -0.95 -37.57
C VAL A 209 22.93 0.25 -36.69
N ARG A 210 23.21 1.49 -37.11
CA ARG A 210 22.79 2.70 -36.37
C ARG A 210 21.30 2.83 -36.27
N SER A 211 20.58 2.59 -37.37
CA SER A 211 19.12 2.61 -37.38
C SER A 211 18.55 1.56 -36.44
N TRP A 212 19.04 0.31 -36.53
CA TRP A 212 18.64 -0.77 -35.62
C TRP A 212 18.95 -0.43 -34.16
N ALA A 213 20.18 0.00 -33.85
CA ALA A 213 20.61 0.33 -32.50
C ALA A 213 19.77 1.46 -31.89
N THR A 214 19.43 2.48 -32.67
CA THR A 214 18.55 3.58 -32.24
C THR A 214 17.16 3.05 -31.87
N THR A 215 16.58 2.18 -32.69
CA THR A 215 15.29 1.55 -32.42
C THR A 215 15.36 0.66 -31.18
N ALA A 216 16.39 -0.19 -31.07
CA ALA A 216 16.59 -1.08 -29.93
C ALA A 216 16.77 -0.30 -28.62
N VAL A 217 17.59 0.75 -28.60
CA VAL A 217 17.76 1.64 -27.43
C VAL A 217 16.44 2.31 -27.04
N THR A 218 15.65 2.77 -28.01
CA THR A 218 14.33 3.37 -27.74
C THR A 218 13.38 2.38 -27.06
N VAL A 219 13.36 1.13 -27.54
CA VAL A 219 12.57 0.06 -26.95
C VAL A 219 13.04 -0.26 -25.53
N LEU A 220 14.36 -0.41 -25.33
CA LEU A 220 14.95 -0.66 -24.01
C LEU A 220 14.67 0.47 -23.02
N LEU A 221 14.76 1.74 -23.45
CA LEU A 221 14.43 2.91 -22.62
C LEU A 221 12.96 2.95 -22.23
N THR A 222 12.07 2.59 -23.16
CA THR A 222 10.63 2.53 -22.90
C THR A 222 10.33 1.47 -21.84
N LYS A 223 10.96 0.29 -21.92
CA LYS A 223 10.84 -0.75 -20.91
C LYS A 223 11.44 -0.33 -19.57
N LEU A 224 12.63 0.27 -19.56
CA LEU A 224 13.27 0.80 -18.35
C LEU A 224 12.42 1.87 -17.64
N SER A 225 11.72 2.73 -18.40
CA SER A 225 10.88 3.80 -17.85
C SER A 225 9.55 3.31 -17.30
N GLY A 226 9.08 2.14 -17.76
CA GLY A 226 7.86 1.48 -17.28
C GLY A 226 8.06 0.63 -16.02
N MET A 227 9.29 0.47 -15.54
CA MET A 227 9.67 -0.32 -14.36
C MET A 227 10.03 0.56 -13.15
#